data_AF-A0A1Y4L7F2-F1
#
_entry.id   AF-A0A1Y4L7F2-F1
#
_cell.length_a   1.000
_cell.length_b   1.000
_cell.length_c   1.000
_cell.angle_alpha   90.00
_cell.angle_beta   90.00
_cell.angle_gamma   90.00
#
_symmetry.space_group_name_H-M   'P 1'
#
loop_
_entity.id
_entity.type
_entity.pdbx_description
1 polymer ?
#
loop_
_entity_poly.entity_id
_entity_poly.type
_entity_poly.pdbx_seq_one_letter_code
_entity_poly.pdbx_strand_id
1 'polypeptide(L)'
;MIIACILHGYPSYRSLFMLSVYQKMAAKTRSRQRLTATDGHDRISPKSDEIRRTSVMLHEEVMEHYELWCELNQVYADWCRAHGVSIHRLTVLEALWFQQKTGCTLRSLQDRLYLPKQTIHTIVDGLVKEGYLERHPSPEDKRTKVLRLTESGLAYAKTQVAPMYEWEGKAMRQLAPADRAVMLRTYKQLIDALRTGFEEEDSV
;
A
#
# COMPACT_ATOMS: atom_id res chain seq x y z
N MET A 1 2.84 3.13 -4.93
CA MET A 1 2.90 1.71 -5.34
C MET A 1 4.21 1.02 -4.98
N ILE A 2 5.18 1.73 -4.37
CA ILE A 2 6.35 1.15 -3.71
C ILE A 2 6.02 0.31 -2.45
N ILE A 3 4.78 0.32 -1.94
CA ILE A 3 4.39 -0.40 -0.71
C ILE A 3 3.78 -1.80 -0.98
N ALA A 4 3.46 -2.17 -2.23
CA ALA A 4 2.81 -3.46 -2.52
C ALA A 4 3.77 -4.66 -2.66
N CYS A 5 5.08 -4.51 -2.39
CA CYS A 5 6.05 -5.59 -2.58
C CYS A 5 6.66 -6.21 -1.31
N ILE A 6 6.24 -5.83 -0.11
CA ILE A 6 6.73 -6.47 1.12
C ILE A 6 5.60 -6.71 2.11
N LEU A 7 4.73 -7.67 1.80
CA LEU A 7 3.85 -8.27 2.78
C LEU A 7 3.80 -9.78 2.46
N HIS A 8 4.02 -10.61 3.48
CA HIS A 8 3.82 -12.05 3.46
C HIS A 8 2.71 -12.33 4.48
N GLY A 9 1.67 -13.03 4.05
CA GLY A 9 0.63 -13.59 4.91
C GLY A 9 -0.38 -12.55 5.42
N TYR A 10 -1.62 -12.60 4.93
CA TYR A 10 -2.88 -12.60 5.69
C TYR A 10 -4.07 -12.24 4.76
N PRO A 11 -5.27 -12.82 5.00
CA PRO A 11 -6.45 -12.65 4.16
C PRO A 11 -7.35 -11.49 4.60
N SER A 12 -7.97 -10.84 3.61
CA SER A 12 -9.22 -10.06 3.64
C SER A 12 -9.33 -8.80 4.54
N TYR A 13 -9.36 -7.65 3.86
CA TYR A 13 -10.20 -6.47 4.08
C TYR A 13 -10.23 -5.78 5.46
N ARG A 14 -9.55 -4.61 5.56
CA ARG A 14 -9.89 -3.57 6.57
C ARG A 14 -9.49 -2.12 6.21
N SER A 15 -9.22 -1.80 4.95
CA SER A 15 -8.80 -0.44 4.54
C SER A 15 -9.91 0.62 4.65
N LEU A 16 -11.19 0.23 4.52
CA LEU A 16 -12.32 1.16 4.65
C LEU A 16 -12.64 1.56 6.11
N PHE A 17 -12.27 0.73 7.09
CA PHE A 17 -12.53 1.04 8.50
C PHE A 17 -11.59 2.17 8.97
N MET A 18 -10.30 2.08 8.68
CA MET A 18 -9.31 3.09 9.03
C MET A 18 -9.57 4.44 8.36
N LEU A 19 -10.00 4.46 7.09
CA LEU A 19 -10.36 5.69 6.40
C LEU A 19 -11.59 6.38 7.04
N SER A 20 -12.62 5.60 7.43
CA SER A 20 -13.82 6.14 8.09
C SER A 20 -13.58 6.61 9.53
N VAL A 21 -12.69 5.92 10.25
CA VAL A 21 -12.27 6.27 11.61
C VAL A 21 -11.43 7.55 11.58
N TYR A 22 -10.51 7.66 10.61
CA TYR A 22 -9.69 8.85 10.43
C TYR A 22 -10.51 10.07 9.98
N GLN A 23 -11.46 9.92 9.04
CA GLN A 23 -12.39 11.02 8.67
C GLN A 23 -13.17 11.56 9.88
N LYS A 24 -13.54 10.69 10.84
CA LYS A 24 -14.21 11.09 12.09
C LYS A 24 -13.26 11.70 13.12
N MET A 25 -11.99 11.27 13.17
CA MET A 25 -10.96 11.78 14.08
C MET A 25 -10.40 13.14 13.62
N ALA A 26 -10.08 13.31 12.34
CA ALA A 26 -9.59 14.57 11.78
C ALA A 26 -10.58 15.73 11.96
N ALA A 27 -11.89 15.44 11.89
CA ALA A 27 -12.96 16.40 12.21
C ALA A 27 -13.02 16.78 13.71
N LYS A 28 -12.55 15.89 14.60
CA LYS A 28 -12.55 16.08 16.06
C LYS A 28 -11.29 16.76 16.58
N THR A 29 -10.15 16.60 15.89
CA THR A 29 -8.89 17.28 16.24
C THR A 29 -8.94 18.78 15.91
N ARG A 30 -9.55 19.17 14.78
CA ARG A 30 -9.78 20.60 14.43
C ARG A 30 -10.73 21.33 15.38
N SER A 31 -11.67 20.62 16.01
CA SER A 31 -12.59 21.22 16.99
C SER A 31 -12.00 21.30 18.40
N ARG A 32 -11.05 20.43 18.76
CA ARG A 32 -10.36 20.44 20.06
C ARG A 32 -9.31 21.54 20.21
N GLN A 33 -8.60 21.93 19.14
CA GLN A 33 -7.65 23.06 19.19
C GLN A 33 -8.32 24.42 19.44
N ARG A 34 -9.66 24.50 19.43
CA ARG A 34 -10.42 25.73 19.72
C ARG A 34 -10.95 25.81 21.16
N LEU A 35 -10.77 24.77 21.97
CA LEU A 35 -11.40 24.61 23.29
C LEU A 35 -10.40 24.10 24.35
N THR A 36 -9.28 24.77 24.56
CA THR A 36 -8.47 24.59 25.78
C THR A 36 -7.94 25.93 26.27
N ALA A 37 -8.84 26.72 26.87
CA ALA A 37 -8.48 27.75 27.84
C ALA A 37 -9.59 27.77 28.90
N THR A 38 -9.39 27.04 29.99
CA THR A 38 -9.77 27.44 31.36
C THR A 38 -9.22 26.43 32.37
N ASP A 39 -8.72 27.00 33.46
CA ASP A 39 -7.91 26.45 34.55
C ASP A 39 -8.44 25.19 35.26
N GLY A 40 -7.47 24.44 35.80
CA GLY A 40 -7.68 23.40 36.81
C GLY A 40 -6.33 22.89 37.32
N HIS A 41 -5.81 23.53 38.36
CA HIS A 41 -4.52 23.22 39.00
C HIS A 41 -4.63 21.92 39.79
N ASP A 42 -4.12 20.81 39.24
CA ASP A 42 -3.95 19.56 39.99
C ASP A 42 -2.54 19.01 39.76
N ARG A 43 -1.90 18.60 40.86
CA ARG A 43 -0.47 18.25 40.90
C ARG A 43 -0.21 16.94 40.17
N ILE A 44 0.17 17.01 38.90
CA ILE A 44 0.60 15.83 38.14
C ILE A 44 2.06 15.50 38.52
N SER A 45 2.34 14.22 38.83
CA SER A 45 3.69 13.74 39.15
C SER A 45 4.58 13.77 37.90
N PRO A 46 5.85 14.22 37.96
CA PRO A 46 6.71 14.42 36.78
C PRO A 46 6.82 13.20 35.86
N LYS A 47 6.82 11.99 36.45
CA LYS A 47 6.96 10.71 35.73
C LYS A 47 5.68 10.30 35.00
N SER A 48 4.51 10.55 35.58
CA SER A 48 3.22 10.33 34.91
C SER A 48 2.98 11.34 33.79
N ASP A 49 3.53 12.54 33.97
CA ASP A 49 3.49 13.63 33.02
C ASP A 49 4.40 13.36 31.81
N GLU A 50 5.58 12.78 32.04
CA GLU A 50 6.52 12.34 30.99
C GLU A 50 5.97 11.13 30.20
N ILE A 51 5.44 10.10 30.87
CA ILE A 51 4.79 8.96 30.20
C ILE A 51 3.59 9.43 29.37
N ARG A 52 2.78 10.35 29.90
CA ARG A 52 1.65 10.93 29.18
C ARG A 52 2.11 11.80 28.00
N ARG A 53 3.18 12.58 28.14
CA ARG A 53 3.78 13.36 27.04
C ARG A 53 4.35 12.45 25.95
N THR A 54 5.12 11.43 26.31
CA THR A 54 5.65 10.44 25.35
C THR A 54 4.53 9.67 24.64
N SER A 55 3.47 9.28 25.37
CA SER A 55 2.29 8.62 24.79
C SER A 55 1.49 9.53 23.85
N VAL A 56 1.41 10.83 24.13
CA VAL A 56 0.74 11.82 23.25
C VAL A 56 1.59 12.11 22.01
N MET A 57 2.91 12.26 22.16
CA MET A 57 3.82 12.45 21.02
C MET A 57 3.78 11.27 20.06
N LEU A 58 3.81 10.04 20.58
CA LEU A 58 3.71 8.84 19.74
C LEU A 58 2.37 8.77 18.98
N HIS A 59 1.27 9.24 19.58
CA HIS A 59 -0.01 9.31 18.89
C HIS A 59 0.02 10.33 17.74
N GLU A 60 0.59 11.51 17.96
CA GLU A 60 0.71 12.55 16.92
C GLU A 60 1.58 12.05 15.75
N GLU A 61 2.72 11.43 16.03
CA GLU A 61 3.61 10.83 15.02
C GLU A 61 2.92 9.73 14.20
N VAL A 62 2.13 8.87 14.87
CA VAL A 62 1.33 7.84 14.18
C VAL A 62 0.28 8.47 13.27
N MET A 63 -0.37 9.54 13.70
CA MET A 63 -1.37 10.23 12.89
C MET A 63 -0.73 10.96 11.69
N GLU A 64 0.41 11.62 11.88
CA GLU A 64 1.19 12.22 10.79
C GLU A 64 1.64 11.16 9.77
N HIS A 65 2.10 9.99 10.23
CA HIS A 65 2.41 8.87 9.36
C HIS A 65 1.20 8.45 8.50
N TYR A 66 0.00 8.35 9.08
CA TYR A 66 -1.22 8.03 8.34
C TYR A 66 -1.59 9.10 7.31
N GLU A 67 -1.42 10.38 7.65
CA GLU A 67 -1.66 11.50 6.74
C GLU A 67 -0.75 11.42 5.52
N LEU A 68 0.56 11.27 5.74
CA LEU A 68 1.54 11.08 4.67
C LEU A 68 1.24 9.85 3.81
N TRP A 69 0.80 8.75 4.43
CA TRP A 69 0.39 7.55 3.69
C TRP A 69 -0.85 7.81 2.81
N CYS A 70 -1.84 8.54 3.31
CA CYS A 70 -3.03 8.91 2.53
C CYS A 70 -2.67 9.83 1.36
N GLU A 71 -1.85 10.86 1.61
CA GLU A 71 -1.39 11.79 0.57
C GLU A 71 -0.60 11.08 -0.52
N LEU A 72 0.30 10.16 -0.14
CA LEU A 72 1.04 9.34 -1.10
C LEU A 72 0.07 8.56 -1.99
N ASN A 73 -0.94 7.88 -1.42
CA ASN A 73 -1.93 7.14 -2.20
C ASN A 73 -2.75 8.05 -3.13
N GLN A 74 -3.09 9.26 -2.67
CA GLN A 74 -3.80 10.25 -3.48
C GLN A 74 -2.97 10.68 -4.68
N VAL A 75 -1.67 10.92 -4.52
CA VAL A 75 -0.76 11.26 -5.62
C VAL A 75 -0.72 10.17 -6.69
N TYR A 76 -0.69 8.88 -6.30
CA TYR A 76 -0.81 7.78 -7.26
C TYR A 76 -2.17 7.71 -7.95
N ALA A 77 -3.25 7.97 -7.20
CA ALA A 77 -4.60 8.01 -7.77
C ALA A 77 -4.76 9.14 -8.78
N ASP A 78 -4.19 10.32 -8.50
CA ASP A 78 -4.18 11.48 -9.41
C ASP A 78 -3.40 11.17 -10.67
N TRP A 79 -2.22 10.55 -10.53
CA TRP A 79 -1.42 10.10 -11.66
C TRP A 79 -2.20 9.12 -12.55
N CYS A 80 -2.85 8.12 -11.94
CA CYS A 80 -3.67 7.15 -12.67
C CYS A 80 -4.83 7.81 -13.43
N ARG A 81 -5.52 8.79 -12.81
CA ARG A 81 -6.59 9.55 -13.45
C ARG A 81 -6.08 10.37 -14.63
N ALA A 82 -4.94 11.04 -14.48
CA ALA A 82 -4.32 11.83 -15.56
C ALA A 82 -3.89 10.97 -16.76
N HIS A 83 -3.55 9.69 -16.53
CA HIS A 83 -3.13 8.76 -17.57
C HIS A 83 -4.25 7.82 -18.05
N GLY A 84 -5.49 8.00 -17.55
CA GLY A 84 -6.66 7.21 -17.98
C GLY A 84 -6.57 5.73 -17.63
N VAL A 85 -5.82 5.35 -16.59
CA VAL A 85 -5.60 3.95 -16.19
C VAL A 85 -6.18 3.66 -14.81
N SER A 86 -6.78 2.48 -14.64
CA SER A 86 -7.22 2.02 -13.33
C SER A 86 -6.02 1.59 -12.48
N ILE A 87 -5.91 2.08 -11.25
CA ILE A 87 -4.84 1.72 -10.30
C ILE A 87 -4.71 0.20 -10.12
N HIS A 88 -5.83 -0.51 -9.93
CA HIS A 88 -5.80 -1.98 -9.75
C HIS A 88 -5.42 -2.74 -11.02
N ARG A 89 -5.81 -2.25 -12.20
CA ARG A 89 -5.40 -2.84 -13.48
C ARG A 89 -3.90 -2.63 -13.69
N LEU A 90 -3.40 -1.44 -13.36
CA LEU A 90 -1.99 -1.08 -13.46
C LEU A 90 -1.14 -1.96 -12.54
N THR A 91 -1.54 -2.18 -11.28
CA THR A 91 -0.80 -3.06 -10.34
C THR A 91 -0.78 -4.52 -10.80
N VAL A 92 -1.86 -5.02 -11.40
CA VAL A 92 -1.89 -6.38 -11.99
C VAL A 92 -0.96 -6.47 -13.21
N LEU A 93 -1.02 -5.50 -14.13
CA LEU A 93 -0.12 -5.44 -15.29
C LEU A 93 1.34 -5.34 -14.87
N GLU A 94 1.65 -4.55 -13.85
CA GLU A 94 2.97 -4.41 -13.27
C GLU A 94 3.48 -5.75 -12.71
N ALA A 95 2.68 -6.45 -11.90
CA ALA A 95 3.05 -7.74 -11.35
C ALA A 95 3.39 -8.76 -12.45
N LEU A 96 2.56 -8.82 -13.50
CA LEU A 96 2.77 -9.66 -14.67
C LEU A 96 4.00 -9.23 -15.49
N TRP A 97 4.22 -7.93 -15.63
CA TRP A 97 5.37 -7.34 -16.34
C TRP A 97 6.70 -7.72 -15.69
N PHE A 98 6.81 -7.75 -14.36
CA PHE A 98 8.05 -8.15 -13.69
C PHE A 98 8.24 -9.66 -13.60
N GLN A 99 7.17 -10.44 -13.73
CA GLN A 99 7.19 -11.89 -13.65
C GLN A 99 7.01 -12.54 -15.04
N GLN A 100 7.51 -11.93 -16.11
CA GLN A 100 7.34 -12.46 -17.47
C GLN A 100 7.88 -13.89 -17.64
N LYS A 101 9.02 -14.21 -17.01
CA LYS A 101 9.67 -15.52 -17.16
C LYS A 101 8.90 -16.65 -16.48
N THR A 102 8.42 -16.39 -15.28
CA THR A 102 7.72 -17.34 -14.39
C THR A 102 6.21 -17.33 -14.64
N GLY A 103 5.66 -16.20 -15.04
CA GLY A 103 4.23 -15.89 -15.04
C GLY A 103 3.72 -15.57 -13.63
N CYS A 104 2.41 -15.41 -13.49
CA CYS A 104 1.74 -15.28 -12.19
C CYS A 104 0.58 -16.25 -12.07
N THR A 105 0.27 -16.72 -10.88
CA THR A 105 -1.02 -17.39 -10.64
C THR A 105 -2.02 -16.39 -10.08
N LEU A 106 -3.32 -16.70 -10.14
CA LEU A 106 -4.34 -15.89 -9.47
C LEU A 106 -4.06 -15.77 -7.97
N ARG A 107 -3.58 -16.85 -7.34
CA ARG A 107 -3.18 -16.87 -5.94
C ARG A 107 -1.99 -15.93 -5.71
N SER A 108 -0.93 -16.02 -6.49
CA SER A 108 0.24 -15.14 -6.31
C SER A 108 -0.11 -13.66 -6.51
N LEU A 109 -1.05 -13.35 -7.41
CA LEU A 109 -1.57 -11.98 -7.55
C LEU A 109 -2.37 -11.54 -6.31
N GLN A 110 -3.19 -12.42 -5.73
CA GLN A 110 -3.96 -12.13 -4.51
C GLN A 110 -3.02 -11.87 -3.33
N ASP A 111 -2.06 -12.78 -3.15
CA ASP A 111 -1.10 -12.72 -2.04
C ASP A 111 -0.20 -11.49 -2.15
N ARG A 112 0.20 -11.09 -3.38
CA ARG A 112 1.11 -9.96 -3.58
C ARG A 112 0.40 -8.61 -3.60
N LEU A 113 -0.78 -8.53 -4.21
CA LEU A 113 -1.46 -7.25 -4.44
C LEU A 113 -2.46 -6.92 -3.32
N TYR A 114 -2.79 -7.86 -2.45
CA TYR A 114 -3.79 -7.70 -1.38
C TYR A 114 -5.14 -7.21 -1.89
N LEU A 115 -5.42 -7.48 -3.16
CA LEU A 115 -6.68 -7.13 -3.78
C LEU A 115 -7.69 -8.23 -3.55
N PRO A 116 -8.99 -7.87 -3.46
CA PRO A 116 -10.03 -8.85 -3.35
C PRO A 116 -10.02 -9.84 -4.49
N LYS A 117 -10.33 -11.11 -4.20
CA LYS A 117 -10.40 -12.18 -5.20
C LYS A 117 -11.27 -11.76 -6.39
N GLN A 118 -12.45 -11.20 -6.14
CA GLN A 118 -13.36 -10.76 -7.20
C GLN A 118 -12.70 -9.71 -8.11
N THR A 119 -12.01 -8.73 -7.53
CA THR A 119 -11.32 -7.67 -8.28
C THR A 119 -10.22 -8.23 -9.18
N ILE A 120 -9.37 -9.12 -8.64
CA ILE A 120 -8.31 -9.76 -9.44
C ILE A 120 -8.92 -10.59 -10.57
N HIS A 121 -9.94 -11.39 -10.27
CA HIS A 121 -10.62 -12.20 -11.29
C HIS A 121 -11.20 -11.32 -12.40
N THR A 122 -11.93 -10.26 -12.08
CA THR A 122 -12.50 -9.34 -13.07
C THR A 122 -11.43 -8.70 -13.95
N ILE A 123 -10.30 -8.26 -13.38
CA ILE A 123 -9.21 -7.66 -14.14
C ILE A 123 -8.56 -8.70 -15.06
N VAL A 124 -8.24 -9.88 -14.53
CA VAL A 124 -7.62 -10.96 -15.29
C VAL A 124 -8.53 -11.43 -16.42
N ASP A 125 -9.82 -11.62 -16.16
CA ASP A 125 -10.81 -12.01 -17.19
C ASP A 125 -10.93 -10.95 -18.29
N GLY A 126 -10.93 -9.66 -17.92
CA GLY A 126 -10.87 -8.56 -18.87
C GLY A 126 -9.63 -8.62 -19.77
N LEU A 127 -8.44 -8.75 -19.17
CA LEU A 127 -7.18 -8.84 -19.91
C LEU A 127 -7.11 -10.06 -20.84
N VAL A 128 -7.68 -11.20 -20.44
CA VAL A 128 -7.79 -12.38 -21.31
C VAL A 128 -8.74 -12.13 -22.48
N LYS A 129 -9.91 -11.54 -22.21
CA LYS A 129 -10.90 -11.21 -23.24
C LYS A 129 -10.35 -10.21 -24.27
N GLU A 130 -9.51 -9.28 -23.82
CA GLU A 130 -8.83 -8.30 -24.66
C GLU A 130 -7.62 -8.89 -25.42
N GLY A 131 -7.25 -10.15 -25.16
CA GLY A 131 -6.12 -10.83 -25.81
C GLY A 131 -4.74 -10.43 -25.27
N TYR A 132 -4.69 -9.76 -24.12
CA TYR A 132 -3.43 -9.35 -23.46
C TYR A 132 -2.85 -10.42 -22.55
N LEU A 133 -3.65 -11.43 -22.18
CA LEU A 133 -3.25 -12.45 -21.23
C LEU A 133 -3.71 -13.83 -21.68
N GLU A 134 -2.87 -14.82 -21.46
CA GLU A 134 -3.16 -16.23 -21.70
C GLU A 134 -3.03 -17.05 -20.41
N ARG A 135 -3.76 -18.17 -20.37
CA ARG A 135 -3.77 -19.11 -19.25
C ARG A 135 -3.12 -20.42 -19.68
N HIS A 136 -1.98 -20.74 -19.07
CA HIS A 136 -1.29 -22.00 -19.30
C HIS A 136 -1.42 -22.92 -18.07
N PRO A 137 -1.46 -24.25 -18.23
CA PRO A 137 -1.27 -25.16 -17.10
C PRO A 137 0.04 -24.84 -16.37
N SER A 138 0.04 -24.85 -15.04
CA SER A 138 1.30 -24.74 -14.30
C SER A 138 2.18 -25.97 -14.56
N PRO A 139 3.50 -25.82 -14.69
CA PRO A 139 4.44 -26.94 -14.77
C PRO A 139 4.41 -27.82 -13.51
N GLU A 140 4.14 -27.23 -12.34
CA GLU A 140 4.19 -27.88 -11.03
C GLU A 140 2.86 -28.57 -10.66
N ASP A 141 1.74 -27.95 -11.03
CA ASP A 141 0.40 -28.46 -10.76
C ASP A 141 -0.57 -28.08 -11.89
N LYS A 142 -0.95 -29.07 -12.71
CA LYS A 142 -1.84 -28.85 -13.87
C LYS A 142 -3.24 -28.33 -13.49
N ARG A 143 -3.66 -28.45 -12.22
CA ARG A 143 -4.91 -27.87 -11.70
C ARG A 143 -4.82 -26.36 -11.55
N THR A 144 -3.61 -25.84 -11.41
CA THR A 144 -3.32 -24.41 -11.34
C THR A 144 -3.04 -23.84 -12.72
N LYS A 145 -3.47 -22.59 -12.96
CA LYS A 145 -3.18 -21.86 -14.19
C LYS A 145 -2.17 -20.75 -13.93
N VAL A 146 -1.18 -20.68 -14.79
CA VAL A 146 -0.20 -19.59 -14.86
C VAL A 146 -0.67 -18.61 -15.94
N LEU A 147 -0.79 -17.36 -15.54
CA LEU A 147 -1.09 -16.21 -16.35
C LEU A 147 0.19 -15.69 -16.98
N ARG A 148 0.18 -15.50 -18.30
CA ARG A 148 1.30 -14.92 -19.05
C ARG A 148 0.79 -13.85 -20.00
N LEU A 149 1.54 -12.76 -20.10
CA LEU A 149 1.27 -11.73 -21.10
C LEU A 149 1.51 -12.32 -22.49
N THR A 150 0.59 -12.04 -23.41
CA THR A 150 0.82 -12.25 -24.84
C THR A 150 1.81 -11.22 -25.37
N GLU A 151 2.23 -11.32 -26.63
CA GLU A 151 3.05 -10.28 -27.26
C GLU A 151 2.34 -8.91 -27.28
N SER A 152 1.06 -8.89 -27.64
CA SER A 152 0.23 -7.67 -27.59
C SER A 152 0.02 -7.18 -26.16
N GLY A 153 -0.14 -8.10 -25.19
CA GLY A 153 -0.23 -7.79 -23.78
C GLY A 153 1.05 -7.20 -23.21
N LEU A 154 2.21 -7.66 -23.68
CA LEU A 154 3.50 -7.09 -23.31
C LEU A 154 3.62 -5.67 -23.87
N ALA A 155 3.33 -5.46 -25.15
CA ALA A 155 3.32 -4.13 -25.73
C ALA A 155 2.40 -3.19 -24.96
N TYR A 156 1.17 -3.62 -24.66
CA TYR A 156 0.21 -2.85 -23.87
C TYR A 156 0.73 -2.56 -22.46
N ALA A 157 1.18 -3.57 -21.71
CA ALA A 157 1.72 -3.41 -20.36
C ALA A 157 2.88 -2.41 -20.35
N LYS A 158 3.77 -2.43 -21.36
CA LYS A 158 4.85 -1.45 -21.50
C LYS A 158 4.33 -0.02 -21.57
N THR A 159 3.27 0.23 -22.34
CA THR A 159 2.68 1.58 -22.47
C THR A 159 2.07 2.10 -21.18
N GLN A 160 1.63 1.21 -20.29
CA GLN A 160 0.98 1.59 -19.03
C GLN A 160 1.99 1.67 -17.88
N VAL A 161 2.88 0.69 -17.78
CA VAL A 161 3.82 0.52 -16.66
C VAL A 161 5.04 1.44 -16.81
N ALA A 162 5.64 1.55 -17.99
CA ALA A 162 6.89 2.32 -18.14
C ALA A 162 6.75 3.80 -17.77
N PRO A 163 5.66 4.52 -18.13
CA PRO A 163 5.49 5.92 -17.70
C PRO A 163 5.41 6.09 -16.18
N MET A 164 4.79 5.13 -15.47
CA MET A 164 4.71 5.14 -14.01
C MET A 164 6.11 5.00 -13.41
N TYR A 165 6.91 4.05 -13.90
CA TYR A 165 8.29 3.85 -13.46
C TYR A 165 9.18 5.06 -13.74
N GLU A 166 8.99 5.72 -14.89
CA GLU A 166 9.73 6.93 -15.21
C GLU A 166 9.37 8.07 -14.26
N TRP A 167 8.07 8.24 -13.96
CA TRP A 167 7.57 9.24 -13.03
C TRP A 167 8.09 8.99 -11.60
N GLU A 168 7.99 7.77 -11.08
CA GLU A 168 8.56 7.38 -9.78
C GLU A 168 10.07 7.59 -9.74
N GLY A 169 10.77 7.20 -10.82
CA GLY A 169 12.21 7.39 -10.95
C GLY A 169 12.62 8.87 -10.95
N LYS A 170 11.83 9.75 -11.60
CA LYS A 170 12.04 11.20 -11.56
C LYS A 170 11.85 11.75 -10.15
N ALA A 171 10.80 11.33 -9.44
CA ALA A 171 10.57 11.73 -8.05
C ALA A 171 11.73 11.27 -7.14
N MET A 172 12.15 10.02 -7.24
CA MET A 172 13.27 9.48 -6.44
C MET A 172 14.59 10.21 -6.72
N ARG A 173 14.84 10.66 -7.95
CA ARG A 173 16.05 11.43 -8.29
C ARG A 173 16.10 12.82 -7.65
N GLN A 174 14.98 13.37 -7.19
CA GLN A 174 14.96 14.66 -6.49
C GLN A 174 15.46 14.55 -5.04
N LEU A 175 15.49 13.34 -4.48
CA LEU A 175 16.00 13.09 -3.13
C LEU A 175 17.50 12.81 -3.16
N ALA A 176 18.24 13.23 -2.13
CA ALA A 176 19.64 12.85 -2.00
C ALA A 176 19.78 11.32 -1.84
N PRO A 177 20.87 10.69 -2.33
CA PRO A 177 21.08 9.26 -2.15
C PRO A 177 21.02 8.79 -0.70
N ALA A 178 21.53 9.59 0.24
CA ALA A 178 21.47 9.31 1.66
C ALA A 178 20.01 9.28 2.18
N ASP A 179 19.20 10.27 1.81
CA ASP A 179 17.79 10.35 2.22
C ASP A 179 16.98 9.17 1.69
N ARG A 180 17.21 8.76 0.43
CA ARG A 180 16.59 7.55 -0.13
C ARG A 180 16.93 6.31 0.69
N ALA A 181 18.19 6.15 1.09
CA ALA A 181 18.63 5.01 1.89
C ALA A 181 18.03 5.03 3.30
N VAL A 182 17.93 6.21 3.92
CA VAL A 182 17.26 6.40 5.20
C VAL A 182 15.78 6.04 5.09
N MET A 183 15.07 6.60 4.13
CA MET A 183 13.65 6.33 3.88
C MET A 183 13.37 4.84 3.70
N LEU A 184 14.12 4.14 2.84
CA LEU A 184 13.92 2.70 2.62
C LEU A 184 14.21 1.87 3.87
N ARG A 185 15.24 2.24 4.64
CA ARG A 185 15.58 1.55 5.89
C ARG A 185 14.50 1.75 6.94
N THR A 186 14.00 2.97 7.14
CA THR A 186 12.99 3.27 8.16
C THR A 186 11.64 2.66 7.81
N TYR A 187 11.23 2.67 6.53
CA TYR A 187 10.04 1.93 6.10
C TYR A 187 10.14 0.44 6.41
N LYS A 188 11.30 -0.18 6.14
CA LYS A 188 11.50 -1.59 6.47
C LYS A 188 11.38 -1.86 7.97
N GLN A 189 12.05 -1.04 8.80
CA GLN A 189 11.98 -1.16 10.25
C GLN A 189 10.54 -0.99 10.77
N LEU A 190 9.79 -0.04 10.23
CA LEU A 190 8.38 0.16 10.58
C LEU A 190 7.53 -1.06 10.20
N ILE A 191 7.69 -1.60 8.99
CA ILE A 191 6.96 -2.79 8.53
C ILE A 191 7.27 -3.99 9.45
N ASP A 192 8.54 -4.21 9.78
CA ASP A 192 8.94 -5.33 10.62
C ASP A 192 8.40 -5.16 12.07
N ALA A 193 8.43 -3.95 12.62
CA ALA A 193 7.85 -3.66 13.94
C ALA A 193 6.33 -3.83 13.98
N LEU A 194 5.62 -3.39 12.94
CA LEU A 194 4.17 -3.58 12.82
C LEU A 194 3.79 -5.06 12.71
N ARG A 195 4.63 -5.89 12.07
CA ARG A 195 4.41 -7.35 12.03
C ARG A 195 4.57 -7.98 13.40
N THR A 196 5.65 -7.67 14.11
CA THR A 196 5.88 -8.21 15.45
C THR A 196 4.75 -7.83 16.41
N GLY A 197 4.29 -6.58 16.37
CA GLY A 197 3.17 -6.14 17.21
C GLY A 197 1.86 -6.89 16.93
N PHE A 198 1.65 -7.35 15.69
CA PHE A 198 0.48 -8.15 15.31
C PHE A 198 0.58 -9.61 15.79
N GLU A 199 1.77 -10.22 15.71
CA GLU A 199 2.01 -11.60 16.18
C GLU A 199 1.84 -11.74 17.70
N GLU A 200 2.14 -10.68 18.46
CA GLU A 200 1.95 -10.62 19.91
C GLU A 200 0.46 -10.51 20.30
N GLU A 201 -0.40 -9.87 19.50
CA GLU A 201 -1.85 -9.79 19.72
C GLU A 201 -2.59 -11.10 19.43
N ASP A 202 -2.15 -11.88 18.44
CA ASP A 202 -2.73 -13.20 18.09
C ASP A 202 -2.32 -14.32 19.08
N SER A 203 -1.37 -14.05 19.98
CA SER A 203 -0.84 -15.00 20.96
C SER A 203 -1.49 -14.93 22.36
N VAL A 204 -2.52 -14.09 22.52
CA VAL A 204 -3.28 -13.86 23.77
C VAL A 204 -4.75 -14.27 23.58
#